data_AF-A0A291DXH6-F1
#
_entry.id   AF-A0A291DXH6-F1
#
_cell.length_a   1.000
_cell.length_b   1.000
_cell.length_c   1.000
_cell.angle_alpha   90.00
_cell.angle_beta   90.00
_cell.angle_gamma   90.00
#
_symmetry.space_group_name_H-M   'P 1'
#
loop_
_entity.id
_entity.type
_entity.pdbx_description
1 polymer ?
#
loop_
_entity_poly.entity_id
_entity_poly.type
_entity_poly.pdbx_seq_one_letter_code
_entity_poly.pdbx_strand_id
1 'polypeptide(L)'
;MKPLIDPIGTADGLFHGKNTQTGELATIVTPKYANDNQAAMLSTQREILTILTAAGIKPNEATNDQFLTALKKVFLTTDDTRLNNLLHSDKNLSDVKDKAAARTSLELKGAAVLDVGKVAGTVAAGDDARITGALQKGNNLSEIAAAGVPAQTAARANLGLKTGAVHDVQPTPTDATPETLLKMGSFGIGTPIRIDSIGAHKTVWDWCNDQVTGAYYFPNLVPNLACHVIYLFRDTSQDRTWLYFGVRTDTASPSFDITMGHAGHITSGIGK
;
A
#
# COMPACT_ATOMS: atom_id res chain seq x y z
N MET A 1 27.78 50.40 32.91
CA MET A 1 29.22 50.43 33.27
C MET A 1 29.73 51.83 33.05
N LYS A 2 30.57 52.35 33.94
CA LYS A 2 31.19 53.66 33.73
C LYS A 2 32.19 53.63 32.57
N PRO A 3 32.40 54.77 31.87
CA PRO A 3 33.63 54.97 31.10
C PRO A 3 34.87 54.66 31.95
N LEU A 4 36.02 54.45 31.31
CA LEU A 4 37.27 54.21 32.04
C LEU A 4 37.44 55.29 33.11
N ILE A 5 37.57 54.88 34.38
CA ILE A 5 37.73 55.82 35.47
C ILE A 5 39.08 56.53 35.31
N ASP A 6 39.10 57.84 35.51
CA ASP A 6 40.36 58.58 35.51
C ASP A 6 41.22 58.17 36.71
N PRO A 7 42.55 58.01 36.54
CA PRO A 7 43.45 57.90 37.68
C PRO A 7 43.30 59.08 38.65
N ILE A 8 43.78 58.93 39.88
CA ILE A 8 43.85 60.03 40.84
C ILE A 8 44.51 61.26 40.20
N GLY A 9 43.96 62.46 40.44
CA GLY A 9 44.34 63.71 39.76
C GLY A 9 45.70 64.31 40.15
N THR A 10 46.70 63.49 40.43
CA THR A 10 48.10 63.91 40.62
C THR A 10 48.83 63.98 39.26
N ALA A 11 49.97 64.67 39.21
CA ALA A 11 50.72 64.86 37.96
C ALA A 11 51.17 63.55 37.30
N ASP A 12 51.38 62.50 38.09
CA ASP A 12 51.77 61.16 37.65
C ASP A 12 50.63 60.12 37.73
N GLY A 13 49.43 60.52 38.16
CA GLY A 13 48.29 59.62 38.31
C GLY A 13 48.42 58.61 39.46
N LEU A 14 49.33 58.84 40.41
CA LEU A 14 49.60 57.97 41.56
C LEU A 14 49.26 58.64 42.89
N PHE A 15 48.84 57.84 43.86
CA PHE A 15 48.76 58.22 45.25
C PHE A 15 50.18 58.40 45.82
N HIS A 16 50.39 59.49 46.56
CA HIS A 16 51.62 59.76 47.31
C HIS A 16 51.31 59.78 48.81
N GLY A 17 52.24 59.29 49.63
CA GLY A 17 52.10 59.35 51.09
C GLY A 17 52.58 60.69 51.60
N LYS A 18 51.69 61.52 52.18
CA LYS A 18 52.12 62.64 53.03
C LYS A 18 52.02 62.22 54.50
N ASN A 19 53.16 62.17 55.19
CA ASN A 19 53.19 62.53 56.61
C ASN A 19 54.15 63.71 56.74
N THR A 20 53.64 64.89 57.10
CA THR A 20 54.47 66.11 57.17
C THR A 20 54.36 66.84 58.51
N GLN A 21 53.79 66.24 59.56
CA GLN A 21 53.59 66.98 60.82
C GLN A 21 53.65 66.20 62.15
N THR A 22 53.68 64.86 62.20
CA THR A 22 53.64 64.15 63.51
C THR A 22 54.59 62.96 63.69
N GLY A 23 55.26 62.46 62.66
CA GLY A 23 56.30 61.42 62.79
C GLY A 23 55.82 60.02 63.22
N GLU A 24 54.55 59.81 63.54
CA GLU A 24 53.99 58.47 63.73
C GLU A 24 53.77 57.74 62.40
N LEU A 25 53.92 56.40 62.42
CA LEU A 25 53.71 55.55 61.25
C LEU A 25 52.30 55.75 60.70
N ALA A 26 52.18 56.34 59.50
CA ALA A 26 50.92 56.30 58.78
C ALA A 26 50.67 54.85 58.33
N THR A 27 49.83 54.12 59.06
CA THR A 27 49.17 52.93 58.51
C THR A 27 47.68 53.17 58.63
N ILE A 28 46.93 53.05 57.54
CA ILE A 28 46.19 51.79 57.32
C ILE A 28 46.23 51.34 55.84
N VAL A 29 46.39 52.24 54.87
CA VAL A 29 46.54 51.92 53.43
C VAL A 29 47.75 52.67 52.88
N THR A 30 48.78 51.94 52.44
CA THR A 30 49.99 52.55 51.87
C THR A 30 49.72 53.11 50.47
N PRO A 31 50.49 54.11 49.98
CA PRO A 31 50.39 54.57 48.60
C PRO A 31 50.58 53.43 47.60
N LYS A 32 51.47 52.48 47.90
CA LYS A 32 51.63 51.23 47.13
C LYS A 32 50.30 50.47 47.05
N TYR A 33 49.65 50.20 48.17
CA TYR A 33 48.36 49.49 48.16
C TYR A 33 47.29 50.26 47.37
N ALA A 34 47.18 51.58 47.55
CA ALA A 34 46.20 52.38 46.82
C ALA A 34 46.46 52.40 45.30
N ASN A 35 47.73 52.52 44.90
CA ASN A 35 48.16 52.45 43.51
C ASN A 35 47.92 51.06 42.91
N ASP A 36 48.23 49.99 43.65
CA ASP A 36 47.99 48.62 43.22
C ASP A 36 46.48 48.35 43.03
N ASN A 37 45.62 48.84 43.94
CA ASN A 37 44.17 48.71 43.81
C ASN A 37 43.61 49.53 42.65
N GLN A 38 44.06 50.77 42.47
CA GLN A 38 43.69 51.59 41.32
C GLN A 38 44.11 50.89 40.01
N ALA A 39 45.33 50.39 39.94
CA ALA A 39 45.84 49.66 38.78
C ALA A 39 45.01 48.41 38.49
N ALA A 40 44.66 47.62 39.51
CA ALA A 40 43.83 46.42 39.36
C ALA A 40 42.41 46.75 38.86
N MET A 41 41.78 47.79 39.39
CA MET A 41 40.46 48.25 38.96
C MET A 41 40.47 48.74 37.51
N LEU A 42 41.44 49.59 37.14
CA LEU A 42 41.61 50.08 35.78
C LEU A 42 41.92 48.95 34.80
N SER A 43 42.76 47.99 35.20
CA SER A 43 43.07 46.81 34.38
C SER A 43 41.80 46.00 34.07
N THR A 44 41.02 45.68 35.09
CA THR A 44 39.76 44.94 34.94
C THR A 44 38.75 45.71 34.08
N GLN A 45 38.62 47.04 34.28
CA GLN A 45 37.76 47.88 33.45
C GLN A 45 38.20 47.88 31.99
N ARG A 46 39.50 47.93 31.71
CA ARG A 46 40.02 47.87 30.33
C ARG A 46 39.67 46.56 29.64
N GLU A 47 39.80 45.41 30.31
CA GLU A 47 39.39 44.12 29.75
C GLU A 47 37.89 44.10 29.39
N ILE A 48 37.04 44.61 30.29
CA ILE A 48 35.60 44.70 30.04
C ILE A 48 35.30 45.68 28.90
N LEU A 49 35.98 46.83 28.85
CA LEU A 49 35.88 47.83 27.78
C LEU A 49 36.26 47.25 26.41
N THR A 50 37.29 46.39 26.35
CA THR A 50 37.69 45.69 25.13
C THR A 50 36.54 44.82 24.61
N ILE A 51 35.86 44.07 25.47
CA ILE A 51 34.71 43.24 25.11
C ILE A 51 33.52 44.10 24.65
N LEU A 52 33.22 45.19 25.35
CA LEU A 52 32.19 46.15 24.95
C LEU A 52 32.48 46.76 23.57
N THR A 53 33.73 47.16 23.32
CA THR A 53 34.17 47.73 22.05
C THR A 53 34.07 46.71 20.92
N ALA A 54 34.47 45.46 21.15
CA ALA A 54 34.30 44.37 20.18
C ALA A 54 32.82 44.13 19.82
N ALA A 55 31.92 44.32 20.78
CA ALA A 55 30.47 44.30 20.56
C ALA A 55 29.91 45.58 19.91
N GLY A 56 30.72 46.63 19.72
CA GLY A 56 30.28 47.94 19.25
C GLY A 56 29.39 48.70 20.25
N ILE A 57 29.54 48.43 21.55
CA ILE A 57 28.77 49.04 22.64
C ILE A 57 29.65 50.06 23.37
N LYS A 58 29.18 51.29 23.51
CA LYS A 58 29.85 52.32 24.32
C LYS A 58 29.42 52.21 25.80
N PRO A 59 30.32 52.40 26.78
CA PRO A 59 29.95 52.45 28.20
C PRO A 59 28.90 53.52 28.49
N ASN A 60 27.93 53.18 29.33
CA ASN A 60 26.87 54.07 29.77
C ASN A 60 26.52 53.77 31.23
N GLU A 61 26.69 54.76 32.10
CA GLU A 61 26.47 54.63 33.54
C GLU A 61 25.02 54.31 33.89
N ALA A 62 24.07 54.76 33.07
CA ALA A 62 22.64 54.54 33.29
C ALA A 62 22.20 53.08 33.00
N THR A 63 23.09 52.24 32.46
CA THR A 63 22.78 50.87 32.05
C THR A 63 23.66 49.84 32.75
N ASN A 64 23.04 48.76 33.25
CA ASN A 64 23.68 47.75 34.12
C ASN A 64 23.89 46.38 33.45
N ASP A 65 23.48 46.21 32.20
CA ASP A 65 23.52 44.95 31.45
C ASP A 65 24.47 44.97 30.25
N GLN A 66 25.27 46.04 30.10
CA GLN A 66 26.12 46.25 28.94
C GLN A 66 27.16 45.14 28.73
N PHE A 67 27.74 44.61 29.82
CA PHE A 67 28.70 43.52 29.74
C PHE A 67 28.04 42.22 29.28
N LEU A 68 26.88 41.87 29.86
CA LEU A 68 26.11 40.71 29.42
C LEU A 68 25.66 40.84 27.97
N THR A 69 25.22 42.03 27.56
CA THR A 69 24.81 42.33 26.19
C THR A 69 26.00 42.21 25.23
N ALA A 70 27.17 42.71 25.62
CA ALA A 70 28.39 42.57 24.84
C ALA A 70 28.79 41.11 24.67
N LEU A 71 28.76 40.32 25.74
CA LEU A 71 29.03 38.88 25.68
C LEU A 71 28.03 38.16 24.75
N LYS A 72 26.72 38.40 24.93
CA LYS A 72 25.70 37.83 24.03
C LYS A 72 25.98 38.22 22.58
N LYS A 73 26.37 39.46 22.32
CA LYS A 73 26.65 39.91 20.94
C LYS A 73 27.92 39.29 20.36
N VAL A 74 29.00 39.22 21.14
CA VAL A 74 30.27 38.62 20.72
C VAL A 74 30.14 37.12 20.48
N PHE A 75 29.33 36.41 21.28
CA PHE A 75 29.27 34.94 21.24
C PHE A 75 28.02 34.35 20.60
N LEU A 76 26.92 35.09 20.46
CA LEU A 76 25.63 34.56 20.02
C LEU A 76 25.05 35.32 18.81
N THR A 77 25.80 36.24 18.19
CA THR A 77 25.34 36.82 16.93
C THR A 77 25.40 35.79 15.83
N THR A 78 24.29 35.63 15.10
CA THR A 78 24.14 34.67 14.00
C THR A 78 25.09 34.90 12.83
N ASP A 79 25.76 36.04 12.76
CA ASP A 79 26.75 36.39 11.73
C ASP A 79 28.21 36.14 12.18
N ASP A 80 28.42 35.58 13.38
CA ASP A 80 29.75 35.16 13.78
C ASP A 80 30.20 33.97 12.91
N THR A 81 31.21 34.21 12.10
CA THR A 81 31.84 33.20 11.24
C THR A 81 32.28 31.93 11.99
N ARG A 82 32.51 32.01 13.31
CA ARG A 82 32.82 30.87 14.18
C ARG A 82 31.60 29.93 14.36
N LEU A 83 30.40 30.48 14.31
CA LEU A 83 29.13 29.75 14.45
C LEU A 83 28.64 29.20 13.11
N ASN A 84 29.22 29.61 11.97
CA ASN A 84 28.88 29.08 10.64
C ASN A 84 29.07 27.56 10.47
N ASN A 85 29.74 26.90 11.42
CA ASN A 85 29.91 25.45 11.44
C ASN A 85 28.86 24.72 12.31
N LEU A 86 28.01 25.46 13.03
CA LEU A 86 26.88 24.91 13.79
C LEU A 86 25.62 24.94 12.93
N LEU A 87 24.71 23.99 13.18
CA LEU A 87 23.39 23.98 12.56
C LEU A 87 22.43 24.82 13.41
N HIS A 88 21.70 25.72 12.78
CA HIS A 88 20.70 26.55 13.45
C HIS A 88 19.31 25.91 13.28
N SER A 89 18.62 25.68 14.40
CA SER A 89 17.34 24.96 14.39
C SER A 89 16.22 25.67 13.61
N ASP A 90 16.24 27.01 13.55
CA ASP A 90 15.29 27.84 12.81
C ASP A 90 15.49 27.75 11.28
N LYS A 91 16.66 27.31 10.83
CA LYS A 91 16.99 27.16 9.39
C LYS A 91 16.57 25.83 8.80
N ASN A 92 15.96 24.92 9.58
CA ASN A 92 15.47 23.61 9.11
C ASN A 92 16.49 22.85 8.23
N LEU A 93 17.77 22.83 8.66
CA LEU A 93 18.88 22.14 7.99
C LEU A 93 19.26 22.70 6.60
N SER A 94 18.69 23.83 6.18
CA SER A 94 19.09 24.49 4.92
C SER A 94 20.55 24.95 4.92
N ASP A 95 21.09 25.21 6.12
CA ASP A 95 22.44 25.61 6.47
C ASP A 95 23.44 24.44 6.61
N VAL A 96 23.02 23.19 6.34
CA VAL A 96 23.96 22.08 6.18
C VAL A 96 24.94 22.42 5.04
N LYS A 97 26.22 22.55 5.42
CA LYS A 97 27.34 22.98 4.55
C LYS A 97 27.51 22.07 3.34
N ASP A 98 27.58 20.77 3.57
CA ASP A 98 27.64 19.76 2.52
C ASP A 98 26.52 18.75 2.71
N LYS A 99 25.45 18.93 1.94
CA LYS A 99 24.27 18.07 1.97
C LYS A 99 24.59 16.66 1.48
N ALA A 100 25.57 16.48 0.58
CA ALA A 100 25.94 15.16 0.08
C ALA A 100 26.71 14.38 1.15
N ALA A 101 27.73 14.99 1.77
CA ALA A 101 28.47 14.37 2.87
C ALA A 101 27.55 14.02 4.05
N ALA A 102 26.62 14.91 4.40
CA ALA A 102 25.63 14.65 5.45
C ALA A 102 24.78 13.40 5.16
N ARG A 103 24.29 13.24 3.91
CA ARG A 103 23.57 12.02 3.51
C ARG A 103 24.43 10.77 3.62
N THR A 104 25.70 10.83 3.21
CA THR A 104 26.65 9.71 3.33
C THR A 104 26.90 9.33 4.79
N SER A 105 27.09 10.30 5.69
CA SER A 105 27.30 10.05 7.13
C SER A 105 26.08 9.45 7.81
N LEU A 106 24.88 9.74 7.32
CA LEU A 106 23.62 9.14 7.76
C LEU A 106 23.35 7.78 7.08
N GLU A 107 24.28 7.29 6.26
CA GLU A 107 24.16 6.05 5.49
C GLU A 107 22.92 6.03 4.56
N LEU A 108 22.43 7.21 4.17
CA LEU A 108 21.32 7.35 3.24
C LEU A 108 21.80 6.94 1.85
N LYS A 109 21.04 6.04 1.22
CA LYS A 109 21.32 5.52 -0.11
C LYS A 109 20.67 6.40 -1.19
N GLY A 110 20.86 6.01 -2.46
CA GLY A 110 20.43 6.79 -3.62
C GLY A 110 18.95 7.19 -3.63
N ALA A 111 18.06 6.38 -3.04
CA ALA A 111 16.63 6.70 -2.94
C ALA A 111 16.34 8.03 -2.21
N ALA A 112 17.21 8.49 -1.31
CA ALA A 112 17.04 9.75 -0.58
C ALA A 112 17.26 11.01 -1.45
N VAL A 113 17.75 10.86 -2.68
CA VAL A 113 18.06 11.96 -3.61
C VAL A 113 17.14 11.97 -4.82
N LEU A 114 16.41 10.87 -5.04
CA LEU A 114 15.53 10.73 -6.19
C LEU A 114 14.09 11.02 -5.78
N ASP A 115 13.35 11.70 -6.66
CA ASP A 115 11.91 11.87 -6.48
C ASP A 115 11.18 10.52 -6.51
N VAL A 116 9.96 10.49 -5.98
CA VAL A 116 9.03 9.36 -6.16
C VAL A 116 8.16 9.64 -7.38
N GLY A 117 8.09 8.71 -8.34
CA GLY A 117 7.37 8.93 -9.58
C GLY A 117 7.40 7.76 -10.56
N LYS A 118 6.96 8.03 -11.80
CA LYS A 118 6.75 7.02 -12.85
C LYS A 118 7.79 7.00 -13.97
N VAL A 119 8.85 7.80 -13.88
CA VAL A 119 9.84 8.00 -14.96
C VAL A 119 11.20 7.44 -14.57
N ALA A 120 12.04 7.14 -15.57
CA ALA A 120 13.41 6.71 -15.31
C ALA A 120 14.17 7.76 -14.48
N GLY A 121 14.98 7.29 -13.53
CA GLY A 121 15.69 8.17 -12.59
C GLY A 121 14.88 8.57 -11.34
N THR A 122 13.66 8.08 -11.15
CA THR A 122 12.91 8.23 -9.88
C THR A 122 12.81 6.90 -9.12
N VAL A 123 12.57 6.96 -7.82
CA VAL A 123 12.04 5.82 -7.06
C VAL A 123 10.65 5.49 -7.61
N ALA A 124 10.40 4.22 -7.92
CA ALA A 124 9.14 3.79 -8.52
C ALA A 124 7.97 3.94 -7.54
N ALA A 125 6.94 4.70 -7.94
CA ALA A 125 5.68 4.79 -7.20
C ALA A 125 4.90 3.47 -7.29
N GLY A 126 3.97 3.21 -6.37
CA GLY A 126 3.27 1.92 -6.28
C GLY A 126 2.48 1.52 -7.53
N ASP A 127 2.07 2.47 -8.36
CA ASP A 127 1.33 2.28 -9.62
C ASP A 127 2.19 2.56 -10.87
N ASP A 128 3.51 2.42 -10.74
CA ASP A 128 4.49 2.54 -11.81
C ASP A 128 4.64 1.22 -12.59
N ALA A 129 4.60 1.29 -13.92
CA ALA A 129 4.75 0.15 -14.82
C ALA A 129 6.12 -0.54 -14.72
N ARG A 130 7.14 0.13 -14.18
CA ARG A 130 8.46 -0.47 -13.89
C ARG A 130 8.41 -1.51 -12.77
N ILE A 131 7.38 -1.50 -11.91
CA ILE A 131 7.18 -2.56 -10.92
C ILE A 131 6.64 -3.80 -11.64
N THR A 132 7.55 -4.55 -12.25
CA THR A 132 7.25 -5.79 -12.94
C THR A 132 7.08 -6.93 -11.94
N GLY A 133 6.09 -7.81 -12.15
CA GLY A 133 5.80 -8.95 -11.28
C GLY A 133 4.82 -8.66 -10.14
N ALA A 134 4.39 -7.40 -9.97
CA ALA A 134 3.24 -7.04 -9.13
C ALA A 134 1.97 -6.90 -9.98
N LEU A 135 0.82 -7.24 -9.41
CA LEU A 135 -0.49 -7.00 -10.02
C LEU A 135 -0.86 -5.53 -9.86
N GLN A 136 -1.03 -4.80 -10.96
CA GLN A 136 -1.43 -3.40 -10.91
C GLN A 136 -2.95 -3.29 -10.91
N LYS A 137 -3.53 -2.60 -9.91
CA LYS A 137 -4.99 -2.46 -9.79
C LYS A 137 -5.65 -1.88 -11.05
N GLY A 138 -4.95 -0.96 -11.74
CA GLY A 138 -5.47 -0.26 -12.92
C GLY A 138 -5.55 -1.15 -14.16
N ASN A 139 -4.81 -2.26 -14.17
CA ASN A 139 -4.75 -3.20 -15.30
C ASN A 139 -5.78 -4.33 -15.18
N ASN A 140 -6.60 -4.36 -14.12
CA ASN A 140 -7.65 -5.37 -13.94
C ASN A 140 -7.15 -6.81 -14.14
N LEU A 141 -5.95 -7.12 -13.63
CA LEU A 141 -5.31 -8.43 -13.73
C LEU A 141 -4.91 -8.85 -15.17
N SER A 142 -4.89 -7.94 -16.14
CA SER A 142 -4.48 -8.25 -17.52
C SER A 142 -3.05 -8.80 -17.60
N GLU A 143 -2.20 -8.54 -16.61
CA GLU A 143 -0.86 -9.10 -16.50
C GLU A 143 -0.86 -10.62 -16.34
N ILE A 144 -1.87 -11.19 -15.65
CA ILE A 144 -2.03 -12.65 -15.53
C ILE A 144 -2.37 -13.24 -16.90
N ALA A 145 -3.22 -12.54 -17.68
CA ALA A 145 -3.54 -12.95 -19.03
C ALA A 145 -2.31 -12.89 -19.95
N ALA A 146 -1.53 -11.79 -19.87
CA ALA A 146 -0.31 -11.59 -20.64
C ALA A 146 0.80 -12.60 -20.29
N ALA A 147 0.88 -13.03 -19.02
CA ALA A 147 1.79 -14.09 -18.58
C ALA A 147 1.39 -15.50 -19.09
N GLY A 148 0.20 -15.64 -19.67
CA GLY A 148 -0.24 -16.83 -20.39
C GLY A 148 -1.00 -17.87 -19.56
N VAL A 149 -1.37 -18.97 -20.23
CA VAL A 149 -2.23 -20.04 -19.69
C VAL A 149 -1.72 -20.64 -18.37
N PRO A 150 -0.41 -20.86 -18.14
CA PRO A 150 0.08 -21.37 -16.85
C PRO A 150 -0.22 -20.42 -15.69
N ALA A 151 -0.01 -19.12 -15.87
CA ALA A 151 -0.27 -18.11 -14.85
C ALA A 151 -1.77 -18.00 -14.54
N GLN A 152 -2.63 -18.03 -15.56
CA GLN A 152 -4.08 -18.08 -15.39
C GLN A 152 -4.52 -19.33 -14.62
N THR A 153 -3.91 -20.49 -14.89
CA THR A 153 -4.21 -21.75 -14.19
C THR A 153 -3.81 -21.68 -12.72
N ALA A 154 -2.61 -21.20 -12.42
CA ALA A 154 -2.16 -20.98 -11.05
C ALA A 154 -3.04 -19.97 -10.30
N ALA A 155 -3.45 -18.89 -10.96
CA ALA A 155 -4.35 -17.89 -10.38
C ALA A 155 -5.72 -18.51 -10.01
N ARG A 156 -6.34 -19.28 -10.92
CA ARG A 156 -7.59 -19.99 -10.63
C ARG A 156 -7.44 -21.00 -9.50
N ALA A 157 -6.30 -21.71 -9.44
CA ALA A 157 -6.02 -22.66 -8.37
C ALA A 157 -5.89 -21.97 -7.01
N ASN A 158 -5.14 -20.87 -6.92
CA ASN A 158 -4.98 -20.09 -5.70
C ASN A 158 -6.29 -19.47 -5.20
N LEU A 159 -7.18 -19.09 -6.13
CA LEU A 159 -8.53 -18.59 -5.82
C LEU A 159 -9.53 -19.70 -5.51
N GLY A 160 -9.16 -20.98 -5.68
CA GLY A 160 -10.05 -22.11 -5.44
C GLY A 160 -11.22 -22.24 -6.44
N LEU A 161 -11.09 -21.68 -7.65
CA LEU A 161 -12.18 -21.60 -8.64
C LEU A 161 -12.58 -22.94 -9.29
N LYS A 162 -11.83 -24.02 -9.02
CA LYS A 162 -12.05 -25.39 -9.55
C LYS A 162 -12.19 -25.41 -11.08
N THR A 163 -12.61 -26.55 -11.64
CA THR A 163 -12.72 -26.77 -13.09
C THR A 163 -13.86 -26.01 -13.75
N GLY A 164 -14.89 -25.61 -13.00
CA GLY A 164 -16.01 -24.85 -13.57
C GLY A 164 -15.60 -23.53 -14.20
N ALA A 165 -14.57 -22.86 -13.67
CA ALA A 165 -14.12 -21.55 -14.15
C ALA A 165 -13.40 -21.56 -15.51
N VAL A 166 -13.21 -22.73 -16.15
CA VAL A 166 -12.64 -22.82 -17.51
C VAL A 166 -13.68 -23.22 -18.57
N HIS A 167 -14.89 -23.58 -18.16
CA HIS A 167 -15.95 -24.03 -19.06
C HIS A 167 -16.96 -22.92 -19.29
N ASP A 168 -17.34 -22.71 -20.55
CA ASP A 168 -18.41 -21.80 -20.91
C ASP A 168 -19.76 -22.32 -20.43
N VAL A 169 -20.72 -21.42 -20.19
CA VAL A 169 -22.11 -21.80 -19.89
C VAL A 169 -22.86 -22.08 -21.19
N GLN A 170 -23.67 -23.13 -21.21
CA GLN A 170 -24.55 -23.45 -22.33
C GLN A 170 -25.35 -22.23 -22.81
N PRO A 171 -25.33 -21.88 -24.12
CA PRO A 171 -26.06 -20.73 -24.64
C PRO A 171 -27.58 -20.96 -24.62
N THR A 172 -28.05 -22.20 -24.84
CA THR A 172 -29.47 -22.58 -24.79
C THR A 172 -29.70 -23.77 -23.85
N PRO A 173 -30.93 -23.95 -23.29
CA PRO A 173 -31.21 -25.05 -22.36
C PRO A 173 -31.07 -26.47 -22.93
N THR A 174 -31.04 -26.58 -24.27
CA THR A 174 -30.94 -27.85 -25.01
C THR A 174 -29.57 -28.01 -25.69
N ASP A 175 -28.62 -27.12 -25.42
CA ASP A 175 -27.28 -27.23 -25.99
C ASP A 175 -26.56 -28.45 -25.39
N ALA A 176 -26.02 -29.29 -26.27
CA ALA A 176 -25.33 -30.53 -25.93
C ALA A 176 -23.82 -30.47 -26.18
N THR A 177 -23.28 -29.27 -26.42
CA THR A 177 -21.85 -29.07 -26.66
C THR A 177 -21.06 -29.61 -25.47
N PRO A 178 -20.14 -30.58 -25.69
CA PRO A 178 -19.30 -31.12 -24.63
C PRO A 178 -18.53 -30.00 -23.91
N GLU A 179 -18.17 -30.24 -22.65
CA GLU A 179 -17.32 -29.32 -21.88
C GLU A 179 -17.93 -27.91 -21.64
N THR A 180 -19.26 -27.83 -21.53
CA THR A 180 -19.97 -26.61 -21.11
C THR A 180 -20.73 -26.83 -19.79
N LEU A 181 -20.83 -25.77 -18.98
CA LEU A 181 -21.62 -25.77 -17.74
C LEU A 181 -23.11 -25.64 -18.05
N LEU A 182 -23.93 -26.34 -17.26
CA LEU A 182 -25.39 -26.21 -17.33
C LEU A 182 -25.82 -24.78 -17.00
N LYS A 183 -26.63 -24.19 -17.88
CA LYS A 183 -27.35 -22.95 -17.55
C LYS A 183 -28.36 -23.23 -16.44
N MET A 184 -28.58 -22.27 -15.55
CA MET A 184 -29.61 -22.40 -14.51
C MET A 184 -30.98 -22.72 -15.14
N GLY A 185 -31.56 -23.85 -14.74
CA GLY A 185 -32.82 -24.36 -15.30
C GLY A 185 -32.69 -25.30 -16.51
N SER A 186 -31.48 -25.59 -16.99
CA SER A 186 -31.23 -26.63 -18.00
C SER A 186 -31.31 -28.03 -17.40
N PHE A 187 -31.78 -28.99 -18.21
CA PHE A 187 -31.93 -30.39 -17.80
C PHE A 187 -30.74 -31.29 -18.20
N GLY A 188 -29.69 -30.75 -18.84
CA GLY A 188 -28.40 -31.42 -19.01
C GLY A 188 -28.40 -32.72 -19.83
N ILE A 189 -29.41 -32.93 -20.66
CA ILE A 189 -29.49 -34.12 -21.51
C ILE A 189 -28.78 -33.85 -22.85
N GLY A 190 -27.63 -34.50 -23.04
CA GLY A 190 -26.88 -34.47 -24.28
C GLY A 190 -27.72 -34.98 -25.44
N THR A 191 -27.85 -34.14 -26.46
CA THR A 191 -28.58 -34.36 -27.72
C THR A 191 -30.10 -34.50 -27.56
N PRO A 192 -30.90 -33.47 -27.93
CA PRO A 192 -32.34 -33.70 -28.12
C PRO A 192 -32.53 -34.76 -29.21
N ILE A 193 -33.28 -35.82 -28.91
CA ILE A 193 -33.68 -36.80 -29.92
C ILE A 193 -34.60 -36.08 -30.89
N ARG A 194 -34.12 -35.90 -32.12
CA ARG A 194 -34.99 -35.49 -33.21
C ARG A 194 -35.70 -36.74 -33.76
N ILE A 195 -37.00 -36.63 -33.99
CA ILE A 195 -37.86 -37.73 -34.46
C ILE A 195 -37.46 -38.23 -35.86
N ASP A 196 -36.72 -37.43 -36.64
CA ASP A 196 -36.12 -37.83 -37.91
C ASP A 196 -35.03 -38.92 -37.74
N SER A 197 -34.37 -39.02 -36.58
CA SER A 197 -33.40 -40.09 -36.27
C SER A 197 -34.04 -41.48 -36.08
N ILE A 198 -35.38 -41.57 -35.92
CA ILE A 198 -36.09 -42.86 -35.95
C ILE A 198 -36.06 -43.43 -37.38
N GLY A 199 -35.85 -42.62 -38.42
CA GLY A 199 -35.95 -43.03 -39.83
C GLY A 199 -35.03 -44.17 -40.27
N ALA A 200 -33.95 -44.47 -39.53
CA ALA A 200 -33.08 -45.63 -39.78
C ALA A 200 -33.50 -46.89 -38.99
N HIS A 201 -34.25 -46.73 -37.88
CA HIS A 201 -34.72 -47.80 -37.02
C HIS A 201 -36.18 -48.14 -37.36
N LYS A 202 -36.53 -49.43 -37.47
CA LYS A 202 -37.88 -49.82 -37.94
C LYS A 202 -38.96 -49.50 -36.91
N THR A 203 -38.60 -49.36 -35.63
CA THR A 203 -39.49 -49.03 -34.52
C THR A 203 -38.76 -48.19 -33.45
N VAL A 204 -39.53 -47.48 -32.59
CA VAL A 204 -39.00 -46.82 -31.37
C VAL A 204 -38.26 -47.83 -30.47
N TRP A 205 -38.69 -49.09 -30.48
CA TRP A 205 -38.07 -50.17 -29.72
C TRP A 205 -36.66 -50.51 -30.21
N ASP A 206 -36.46 -50.59 -31.52
CA ASP A 206 -35.14 -50.85 -32.11
C ASP A 206 -34.17 -49.72 -31.77
N TRP A 207 -34.65 -48.47 -31.83
CA TRP A 207 -33.88 -47.31 -31.40
C TRP A 207 -33.50 -47.39 -29.91
N CYS A 208 -34.44 -47.74 -29.02
CA CYS A 208 -34.20 -47.86 -27.59
C CYS A 208 -33.16 -48.93 -27.22
N ASN A 209 -33.06 -50.03 -27.99
CA ASN A 209 -32.09 -51.09 -27.72
C ASN A 209 -30.65 -50.72 -28.13
N ASP A 210 -30.52 -49.80 -29.08
CA ASP A 210 -29.23 -49.29 -29.55
C ASP A 210 -28.71 -48.12 -28.67
N GLN A 211 -29.53 -47.59 -27.76
CA GLN A 211 -29.16 -46.48 -26.90
C GLN A 211 -28.46 -46.92 -25.61
N VAL A 212 -27.59 -46.04 -25.10
CA VAL A 212 -27.01 -46.16 -23.75
C VAL A 212 -28.04 -45.81 -22.68
N THR A 213 -27.86 -46.33 -21.47
CA THR A 213 -28.67 -45.98 -20.29
C THR A 213 -28.70 -44.46 -20.09
N GLY A 214 -29.88 -43.86 -19.94
CA GLY A 214 -30.03 -42.40 -19.85
C GLY A 214 -31.48 -41.91 -19.77
N ALA A 215 -31.62 -40.61 -19.52
CA ALA A 215 -32.90 -39.90 -19.58
C ALA A 215 -33.01 -39.18 -20.92
N TYR A 216 -34.12 -39.40 -21.62
CA TYR A 216 -34.34 -38.97 -22.99
C TYR A 216 -35.64 -38.18 -23.11
N TYR A 217 -35.58 -37.02 -23.76
CA TYR A 217 -36.75 -36.17 -23.96
C TYR A 217 -37.36 -36.38 -25.35
N PHE A 218 -38.67 -36.61 -25.37
CA PHE A 218 -39.43 -36.84 -26.60
C PHE A 218 -40.53 -35.78 -26.74
N PRO A 219 -40.33 -34.76 -27.59
CA PRO A 219 -41.25 -33.64 -27.65
C PRO A 219 -42.63 -33.97 -28.24
N ASN A 220 -42.81 -35.04 -29.04
CA ASN A 220 -44.05 -35.27 -29.80
C ASN A 220 -44.47 -36.75 -29.95
N LEU A 221 -44.25 -37.60 -28.94
CA LEU A 221 -44.60 -39.03 -29.07
C LEU A 221 -46.13 -39.30 -29.19
N VAL A 222 -46.95 -38.34 -28.77
CA VAL A 222 -48.42 -38.40 -28.86
C VAL A 222 -48.96 -36.99 -29.14
N PRO A 223 -49.90 -36.80 -30.08
CA PRO A 223 -50.57 -35.52 -30.26
C PRO A 223 -51.30 -35.12 -28.96
N ASN A 224 -51.13 -33.89 -28.48
CA ASN A 224 -51.79 -33.27 -27.32
C ASN A 224 -51.21 -33.47 -25.90
N LEU A 225 -49.94 -33.87 -25.72
CA LEU A 225 -49.30 -33.92 -24.40
C LEU A 225 -47.99 -33.11 -24.37
N ALA A 226 -47.81 -32.28 -23.33
CA ALA A 226 -46.80 -31.21 -23.29
C ALA A 226 -45.35 -31.68 -23.07
N CYS A 227 -45.11 -32.87 -22.52
CA CYS A 227 -43.77 -33.45 -22.43
C CYS A 227 -43.81 -34.96 -22.10
N HIS A 228 -42.92 -35.73 -22.74
CA HIS A 228 -42.62 -37.11 -22.36
C HIS A 228 -41.13 -37.23 -22.05
N VAL A 229 -40.80 -37.77 -20.88
CA VAL A 229 -39.43 -38.18 -20.54
C VAL A 229 -39.42 -39.70 -20.48
N ILE A 230 -38.49 -40.30 -21.23
CA ILE A 230 -38.24 -41.74 -21.18
C ILE A 230 -36.93 -41.95 -20.43
N TYR A 231 -36.96 -42.78 -19.40
CA TYR A 231 -35.75 -43.28 -18.76
C TYR A 231 -35.47 -44.69 -19.27
N LEU A 232 -34.31 -44.87 -19.92
CA LEU A 232 -33.83 -46.16 -20.39
C LEU A 232 -32.77 -46.68 -19.43
N PHE A 233 -32.95 -47.91 -18.94
CA PHE A 233 -31.93 -48.63 -18.19
C PHE A 233 -31.56 -49.92 -18.92
N ARG A 234 -30.34 -49.99 -19.45
CA ARG A 234 -29.77 -51.19 -20.03
C ARG A 234 -29.06 -51.98 -18.94
N ASP A 235 -29.58 -53.16 -18.62
CA ASP A 235 -28.90 -54.15 -17.82
C ASP A 235 -28.05 -55.03 -18.76
N THR A 236 -26.76 -54.72 -18.84
CA THR A 236 -25.80 -55.44 -19.68
C THR A 236 -25.51 -56.85 -19.18
N SER A 237 -25.83 -57.16 -17.92
CA SER A 237 -25.65 -58.50 -17.35
C SER A 237 -26.74 -59.48 -17.78
N GLN A 238 -27.93 -58.95 -18.10
CA GLN A 238 -29.10 -59.75 -18.49
C GLN A 238 -29.51 -59.52 -19.95
N ASP A 239 -28.76 -58.68 -20.69
CA ASP A 239 -29.10 -58.23 -22.03
C ASP A 239 -30.52 -57.63 -22.14
N ARG A 240 -31.00 -56.98 -21.06
CA ARG A 240 -32.37 -56.42 -20.98
C ARG A 240 -32.39 -54.90 -20.92
N THR A 241 -33.32 -54.31 -21.65
CA THR A 241 -33.60 -52.87 -21.62
C THR A 241 -34.90 -52.62 -20.87
N TRP A 242 -34.84 -51.85 -19.80
CA TRP A 242 -36.00 -51.39 -19.06
C TRP A 242 -36.39 -50.01 -19.55
N LEU A 243 -37.69 -49.86 -19.85
CA LEU A 243 -38.28 -48.65 -20.38
C LEU A 243 -39.23 -48.06 -19.35
N TYR A 244 -38.93 -46.84 -18.89
CA TYR A 244 -39.78 -46.11 -17.96
C TYR A 244 -40.34 -44.88 -18.65
N PHE A 245 -41.66 -44.80 -18.72
CA PHE A 245 -42.36 -43.61 -19.20
C PHE A 245 -42.70 -42.72 -18.01
N GLY A 246 -42.14 -41.51 -17.98
CA GLY A 246 -42.62 -40.43 -17.15
C GLY A 246 -43.54 -39.54 -17.98
N VAL A 247 -44.84 -39.60 -17.71
CA VAL A 247 -45.83 -38.70 -18.31
C VAL A 247 -46.13 -37.60 -17.31
N ARG A 248 -46.07 -36.34 -17.76
CA ARG A 248 -46.60 -35.23 -16.97
C ARG A 248 -48.08 -35.09 -17.29
N THR A 249 -48.95 -35.53 -16.38
CA THR A 249 -50.41 -35.58 -16.58
C THR A 249 -51.09 -34.23 -16.34
N ASP A 250 -50.41 -33.26 -15.70
CA ASP A 250 -50.89 -31.87 -15.57
C ASP A 250 -49.74 -30.83 -15.51
N THR A 251 -50.05 -29.56 -15.79
CA THR A 251 -49.11 -28.44 -15.62
C THR A 251 -48.95 -27.98 -14.16
N ALA A 252 -49.69 -28.55 -13.21
CA ALA A 252 -49.86 -28.02 -11.86
C ALA A 252 -49.11 -28.81 -10.75
N SER A 253 -48.70 -30.05 -11.04
CA SER A 253 -48.06 -30.95 -10.09
C SER A 253 -46.58 -31.18 -10.46
N PRO A 254 -45.65 -31.26 -9.48
CA PRO A 254 -44.24 -31.56 -9.73
C PRO A 254 -43.96 -33.07 -9.89
N SER A 255 -45.00 -33.90 -9.82
CA SER A 255 -44.91 -35.37 -9.80
C SER A 255 -44.95 -35.95 -11.20
N PHE A 256 -44.02 -36.87 -11.51
CA PHE A 256 -44.10 -37.73 -12.69
C PHE A 256 -44.77 -39.05 -12.30
N ASP A 257 -45.82 -39.45 -13.00
CA ASP A 257 -46.35 -40.80 -12.87
C ASP A 257 -45.43 -41.75 -13.65
N ILE A 258 -44.75 -42.64 -12.92
CA ILE A 258 -43.86 -43.65 -13.49
C ILE A 258 -44.67 -44.93 -13.69
N THR A 259 -44.98 -45.28 -14.93
CA THR A 259 -45.58 -46.59 -15.25
C THR A 259 -44.48 -47.58 -15.62
N MET A 260 -44.37 -48.68 -14.86
CA MET A 260 -43.42 -49.77 -15.11
C MET A 260 -43.99 -50.76 -16.13
N GLY A 261 -43.35 -50.88 -17.29
CA GLY A 261 -43.61 -51.96 -18.25
C GLY A 261 -42.52 -53.04 -18.16
N HIS A 262 -42.89 -54.28 -17.83
CA HIS A 262 -41.99 -55.43 -17.99
C HIS A 262 -41.95 -55.80 -19.48
N ALA A 263 -40.77 -56.14 -20.02
CA ALA A 263 -40.60 -56.56 -21.41
C ALA A 263 -41.27 -57.92 -21.65
N GLY A 264 -42.57 -57.89 -21.89
CA GLY A 264 -43.41 -59.04 -22.15
C GLY A 264 -44.80 -58.56 -22.53
N HIS A 265 -45.00 -58.27 -23.82
CA HIS A 265 -46.30 -58.05 -24.44
C HIS A 265 -47.02 -56.73 -24.06
N ILE A 266 -46.56 -55.61 -24.63
CA ILE A 266 -47.45 -54.46 -24.84
C ILE A 266 -48.23 -54.77 -26.13
N THR A 267 -49.41 -55.36 -25.99
CA THR A 267 -50.40 -55.37 -27.07
C THR A 267 -50.80 -53.94 -27.37
N SER A 268 -50.64 -53.55 -28.62
CA SER A 268 -51.12 -52.28 -29.17
C SER A 268 -52.61 -52.09 -28.88
N GLY A 269 -52.93 -51.33 -27.86
CA GLY A 269 -54.23 -50.70 -27.66
C GLY A 269 -54.20 -49.29 -28.22
N ILE A 270 -53.98 -49.14 -29.53
CA ILE A 270 -54.30 -47.88 -30.22
C ILE A 270 -55.76 -48.02 -30.67
N GLY A 271 -56.67 -47.37 -29.94
CA GLY A 271 -58.05 -47.21 -30.37
C GLY A 271 -58.11 -46.47 -31.70
N LYS A 272 -59.03 -46.91 -32.56
CA LYS A 272 -59.43 -46.19 -33.78
C LYS A 272 -59.97 -44.81 -33.46
#